data_AF-X1Q0G0-F1
#
_entry.id   AF-X1Q0G0-F1
#
_cell.length_a   1.000
_cell.length_b   1.000
_cell.length_c   1.000
_cell.angle_alpha   90.00
_cell.angle_beta   90.00
_cell.angle_gamma   90.00
#
_symmetry.space_group_name_H-M   'P 1'
#
loop_
_entity.id
_entity.type
_entity.pdbx_description
1 polymer ?
#
loop_
_entity_poly.entity_id
_entity_poly.type
_entity_poly.pdbx_seq_one_letter_code
_entity_poly.pdbx_strand_id
1 'polypeptide(L)'
;WAENQLGIGHGSQKWTAAWNKIIEMLQKQGIKLKNKEISYVQDLMKAKIPEINEITYNALPEKAKEARLIMRAPETVDAINKLKEKHNKEKK
;
A
#
# COMPACT_ATOMS: atom_id res chain seq x y z
N TRP A 1 6.68 -6.37 1.49
CA TRP A 1 6.91 -7.51 2.41
C TRP A 1 5.60 -8.09 2.94
N ALA A 2 4.78 -7.35 3.70
CA ALA A 2 3.52 -7.87 4.27
C ALA A 2 2.46 -8.27 3.23
N GLU A 3 2.41 -7.62 2.06
CA GLU A 3 1.52 -8.06 0.95
C GLU A 3 1.89 -9.42 0.37
N ASN A 4 3.19 -9.74 0.31
CA ASN A 4 3.67 -11.00 -0.25
C ASN A 4 3.43 -12.18 0.70
N GLN A 5 3.31 -11.93 2.02
CA GLN A 5 3.06 -12.97 3.01
C GLN A 5 1.58 -13.19 3.33
N LEU A 6 0.76 -12.13 3.29
CA LEU A 6 -0.64 -12.20 3.73
C LEU A 6 -1.67 -12.07 2.59
N GLY A 7 -1.24 -11.82 1.34
CA GLY A 7 -2.17 -11.67 0.21
C GLY A 7 -3.09 -10.44 0.34
N ILE A 8 -4.14 -10.36 -0.47
CA ILE A 8 -5.11 -9.24 -0.47
C ILE A 8 -6.18 -9.49 0.63
N GLY A 9 -6.67 -8.44 1.29
CA GLY A 9 -7.78 -8.54 2.28
C GLY A 9 -7.37 -8.53 3.76
N HIS A 10 -6.09 -8.70 4.09
CA HIS A 10 -5.61 -8.79 5.49
C HIS A 10 -4.99 -7.49 6.01
N GLY A 11 -5.65 -6.35 5.80
CA GLY A 11 -5.11 -5.01 6.10
C GLY A 11 -4.67 -4.82 7.56
N SER A 12 -5.47 -5.30 8.51
CA SER A 12 -5.16 -5.22 9.96
C SER A 12 -3.97 -6.08 10.35
N GLN A 13 -3.88 -7.31 9.85
CA GLN A 13 -2.76 -8.21 10.14
C GLN A 13 -1.46 -7.71 9.51
N LYS A 14 -1.52 -7.16 8.29
CA LYS A 14 -0.37 -6.51 7.64
C LYS A 14 0.13 -5.32 8.46
N TRP A 15 -0.78 -4.52 8.99
CA TRP A 15 -0.46 -3.39 9.85
C TRP A 15 0.26 -3.85 11.13
N THR A 16 -0.29 -4.84 11.82
CA THR A 16 0.33 -5.42 13.03
C THR A 16 1.71 -5.99 12.75
N ALA A 17 1.89 -6.73 11.65
CA ALA A 17 3.18 -7.30 11.26
C ALA A 17 4.22 -6.21 10.95
N ALA A 18 3.83 -5.16 10.23
CA ALA A 18 4.72 -4.03 9.93
C ALA A 18 5.13 -3.27 11.21
N TRP A 19 4.18 -3.03 12.12
CA TRP A 19 4.44 -2.38 13.40
C TRP A 19 5.42 -3.19 14.26
N ASN A 20 5.21 -4.50 14.39
CA ASN A 20 6.11 -5.37 15.14
C ASN A 20 7.53 -5.36 14.58
N LYS A 21 7.69 -5.28 13.25
CA LYS A 21 9.02 -5.21 12.62
C LYS A 21 9.76 -3.92 12.94
N ILE A 22 9.05 -2.80 13.04
CA ILE A 22 9.64 -1.52 13.44
C ILE A 22 10.09 -1.56 14.90
N ILE A 23 9.26 -2.11 15.79
CA ILE A 23 9.65 -2.33 17.18
C ILE A 23 10.91 -3.21 17.28
N GLU A 24 10.98 -4.30 16.51
CA GLU A 24 12.17 -5.16 16.45
C GLU A 24 13.43 -4.39 16.02
N MET A 25 13.32 -3.54 14.99
CA MET A 25 14.45 -2.72 14.51
C MET A 25 14.90 -1.70 15.57
N LEU A 26 13.96 -1.03 16.22
CA LEU A 26 14.26 -0.06 17.29
C LEU A 26 14.92 -0.74 18.49
N GLN A 27 14.42 -1.91 18.89
CA GLN A 27 15.00 -2.70 19.98
C GLN A 27 16.43 -3.15 19.68
N LYS A 28 16.72 -3.55 18.43
CA LYS A 28 18.10 -3.88 17.99
C LYS A 28 19.07 -2.70 18.11
N GLN A 29 18.56 -1.48 18.05
CA GLN A 29 19.33 -0.25 18.23
C GLN A 29 19.33 0.25 19.69
N GLY A 30 18.75 -0.50 20.63
CA GLY A 30 18.63 -0.09 22.03
C GLY A 30 17.59 1.01 22.29
N ILE A 31 16.76 1.34 21.31
CA ILE A 31 15.74 2.39 21.40
C ILE A 31 14.44 1.79 21.95
N LYS A 32 13.91 2.38 23.02
CA LYS A 32 12.59 2.04 23.59
C LYS A 32 11.68 3.24 23.49
N LEU A 33 10.54 3.07 22.81
CA LEU A 33 9.50 4.09 22.71
C LEU A 33 8.69 4.15 24.01
N LYS A 34 8.44 5.35 24.52
CA LYS A 34 7.43 5.63 25.56
C LYS A 34 6.04 5.60 24.94
N ASN A 35 5.00 5.42 25.78
CA ASN A 35 3.61 5.34 25.31
C ASN A 35 3.16 6.53 24.42
N LYS A 36 3.62 7.75 24.73
CA LYS A 36 3.32 8.93 23.91
C LYS A 36 4.01 8.91 22.54
N GLU A 37 5.19 8.31 22.45
CA GLU A 37 5.95 8.19 21.19
C GLU A 37 5.39 7.09 20.30
N ILE A 38 4.83 6.02 20.89
CA ILE A 38 4.17 4.94 20.15
C ILE A 38 3.02 5.48 19.29
N SER A 39 2.11 6.26 19.87
CA SER A 39 0.98 6.84 19.12
C SER A 39 1.48 7.74 17.99
N TYR A 40 2.46 8.60 18.28
CA TYR A 40 3.03 9.50 17.30
C TYR A 40 3.66 8.77 16.11
N VAL A 41 4.45 7.72 16.36
CA VAL A 41 5.08 6.93 15.28
C VAL A 41 4.02 6.18 14.48
N GLN A 42 2.99 5.62 15.13
CA GLN A 42 1.89 4.94 14.43
C GLN A 42 1.11 5.90 13.52
N ASP A 43 0.85 7.12 13.98
CA ASP A 43 0.15 8.14 13.19
C ASP A 43 0.99 8.59 11.99
N LEU A 44 2.29 8.84 12.19
CA LEU A 44 3.22 9.14 11.11
C LEU A 44 3.27 8.03 10.05
N MET A 45 3.33 6.78 10.50
CA MET A 45 3.31 5.64 9.59
C MET A 45 2.02 5.57 8.77
N LYS A 46 0.85 5.76 9.41
CA LYS A 46 -0.44 5.76 8.71
C LYS A 46 -0.52 6.90 7.69
N ALA A 47 -0.06 8.09 8.05
CA ALA A 47 -0.05 9.25 7.16
C ALA A 47 0.79 9.01 5.90
N LYS A 48 1.81 8.16 5.98
CA LYS A 48 2.69 7.80 4.85
C LYS A 48 2.19 6.63 4.00
N ILE A 49 1.13 5.92 4.41
CA ILE A 49 0.57 4.79 3.65
C ILE A 49 0.19 5.18 2.20
N PRO A 50 -0.51 6.29 1.94
CA PRO A 50 -0.89 6.65 0.56
C PRO A 50 0.32 6.83 -0.36
N GLU A 51 1.32 7.56 0.10
CA GLU A 51 2.57 7.82 -0.63
C GLU A 51 3.33 6.52 -0.92
N ILE A 52 3.48 5.65 0.09
CA ILE A 52 4.17 4.36 -0.07
C ILE A 52 3.40 3.44 -1.04
N ASN A 53 2.07 3.43 -0.96
CA ASN A 53 1.23 2.64 -1.86
C ASN A 53 1.36 3.11 -3.30
N GLU A 54 1.43 4.41 -3.53
CA GLU A 54 1.65 5.00 -4.85
C GLU A 54 3.03 4.62 -5.41
N ILE A 55 4.10 4.80 -4.63
CA ILE A 55 5.46 4.42 -5.04
C ILE A 55 5.51 2.92 -5.36
N THR A 56 4.93 2.09 -4.49
CA THR A 56 4.89 0.63 -4.68
C THR A 56 4.13 0.27 -5.95
N TYR A 57 2.97 0.89 -6.19
CA TYR A 57 2.17 0.65 -7.39
C TYR A 57 2.92 1.07 -8.65
N ASN A 58 3.55 2.25 -8.65
CA ASN A 58 4.28 2.78 -9.79
C ASN A 58 5.49 1.91 -10.16
N ALA A 59 6.14 1.30 -9.17
CA ALA A 59 7.26 0.37 -9.34
C ALA A 59 6.85 -1.02 -9.89
N LEU A 60 5.56 -1.36 -9.92
CA LEU A 60 5.09 -2.63 -10.50
C LEU A 60 5.24 -2.64 -12.03
N PRO A 61 5.58 -3.79 -12.65
CA PRO A 61 5.51 -3.94 -14.09
C PRO A 61 4.05 -3.85 -14.59
N GLU A 62 3.84 -3.41 -15.83
CA GLU A 62 2.51 -3.12 -16.38
C GLU A 62 1.54 -4.31 -16.27
N LYS A 63 2.02 -5.52 -16.57
CA LYS A 63 1.24 -6.77 -16.40
C LYS A 63 0.72 -6.98 -14.97
N ALA A 64 1.49 -6.58 -13.97
CA ALA A 64 1.09 -6.70 -12.56
C ALA A 64 0.10 -5.57 -12.16
N LYS A 65 0.24 -4.38 -12.75
CA LYS A 65 -0.73 -3.29 -12.60
C LYS A 65 -2.09 -3.66 -13.20
N GLU A 66 -2.09 -4.30 -14.37
CA GLU A 66 -3.28 -4.82 -15.05
C GLU A 66 -3.94 -5.96 -14.26
N ALA A 67 -3.17 -6.92 -13.75
CA ALA A 67 -3.70 -7.98 -12.88
C ALA A 67 -4.37 -7.42 -11.61
N ARG A 68 -3.77 -6.39 -11.00
CA ARG A 68 -4.39 -5.65 -9.87
C ARG A 68 -5.65 -4.90 -10.26
N LEU A 69 -5.78 -4.50 -11.52
CA LEU A 69 -6.98 -3.85 -12.05
C LEU A 69 -8.13 -4.87 -12.15
N ILE A 70 -7.86 -6.04 -12.72
CA ILE A 70 -8.83 -7.13 -12.91
C ILE A 70 -9.37 -7.66 -11.57
N MET A 71 -8.59 -7.56 -10.50
CA MET A 71 -9.00 -7.91 -9.14
C MET A 71 -9.90 -6.86 -8.47
N ARG A 72 -10.14 -5.70 -9.10
CA ARG A 72 -11.10 -4.69 -8.59
C ARG A 72 -12.51 -5.09 -8.95
N ALA A 73 -13.48 -4.54 -8.22
CA ALA A 73 -14.89 -4.74 -8.53
C ALA A 73 -15.18 -4.34 -9.99
N PRO A 74 -16.04 -5.09 -10.71
CA PRO A 74 -16.23 -4.95 -12.17
C PRO A 74 -16.58 -3.52 -12.60
N GLU A 75 -17.35 -2.80 -11.79
CA GLU A 75 -17.68 -1.38 -12.00
C GLU A 75 -16.46 -0.45 -12.02
N THR A 76 -15.42 -0.79 -11.25
CA THR A 76 -14.17 -0.03 -11.19
C THR A 76 -13.31 -0.28 -12.43
N VAL A 77 -13.34 -1.50 -12.96
CA VAL A 77 -12.63 -1.88 -14.18
C VAL A 77 -13.25 -1.18 -15.39
N ASP A 78 -14.58 -1.19 -15.49
CA ASP A 78 -15.32 -0.51 -16.55
C ASP A 78 -15.10 1.00 -16.56
N ALA A 79 -15.09 1.64 -15.38
CA ALA A 79 -14.81 3.07 -15.26
C ALA A 79 -13.40 3.41 -15.77
N ILE A 80 -12.40 2.59 -15.45
CA ILE A 80 -11.01 2.82 -15.86
C ILE A 80 -10.82 2.57 -17.36
N ASN A 81 -11.48 1.56 -17.93
CA ASN A 81 -11.44 1.31 -19.37
C ASN A 81 -12.06 2.46 -20.16
N LYS A 82 -13.22 2.99 -19.73
CA LYS A 82 -13.85 4.18 -20.34
C LYS A 82 -12.94 5.41 -20.29
N LEU A 83 -12.22 5.62 -19.18
CA LEU A 83 -11.25 6.72 -19.04
C LEU A 83 -10.07 6.56 -20.00
N LYS A 84 -9.53 5.34 -20.15
CA LYS A 84 -8.45 5.04 -21.11
C LYS A 84 -8.89 5.31 -22.55
N GLU A 85 -10.10 4.88 -22.93
CA GLU A 85 -10.63 5.13 -24.27
C GLU A 85 -10.83 6.62 -24.56
N LYS A 86 -11.32 7.39 -23.58
CA LYS A 86 -11.51 8.83 -23.70
C LYS A 86 -10.19 9.56 -23.93
N HIS A 87 -9.16 9.28 -23.13
CA HIS A 87 -7.85 9.93 -23.27
C HIS A 87 -7.03 9.45 -24.47
N ASN A 88 -7.30 8.25 -24.99
CA ASN A 88 -6.67 7.78 -26.24
C ASN A 88 -7.29 8.43 -27.48
N LYS A 89 -8.58 8.82 -27.43
CA LYS A 89 -9.25 9.60 -28.49
C LYS A 89 -8.81 11.06 -28.52
N GLU A 90 -8.41 11.64 -27.38
CA GLU A 90 -7.90 13.02 -27.31
C GLU A 90 -6.46 13.20 -27.85
N LYS A 91 -5.74 12.10 -28.14
CA LYS A 91 -4.38 12.10 -28.69
C LYS A 91 -4.32 11.81 -30.20
N LYS A 92 -5.45 11.63 -30.88
CA LYS A 92 -5.58 11.47 -32.33
C LYS A 92 -6.20 12.71 -32.94
#